data_AF-A0A6P4E2N4-F1
#
_entry.id   AF-A0A6P4E2N4-F1
#
_cell.length_a   1.000
_cell.length_b   1.000
_cell.length_c   1.000
_cell.angle_alpha   90.00
_cell.angle_beta   90.00
_cell.angle_gamma   90.00
#
_symmetry.space_group_name_H-M   'P 1'
#
loop_
_entity.id
_entity.type
_entity.pdbx_description
1 polymer ?
#
loop_
_entity_poly.entity_id
_entity_poly.type
_entity_poly.pdbx_seq_one_letter_code
_entity_poly.pdbx_strand_id
1 'polypeptide(L)'
;MYQEYMNQLQASLTPMGSDELKELLNNDDKLDEKVDEVLQGLRTQKTSVFEDNRSRAERNIEREPQIIELRGHLAELSEEGRTRCSSVQEKLSELKEKSGGVGPETSLALLQTAASESEEQTEEMIKKFNDSDLGVEAFLEEFLASRRTMHLRRLKAEKMQDLMRKQRQGPPPNASLPTYGNLPSGGFYPSAGGSAPYPMMGPLMPMPPPTRPY
;
A
#
# COMPACT_ATOMS: atom_id res chain seq x y z
N MET A 1 -21.24 -45.92 -6.45
CA MET A 1 -19.80 -46.26 -6.49
C MET A 1 -19.57 -47.71 -6.91
N TYR A 2 -20.19 -48.72 -6.29
CA TYR A 2 -20.00 -50.13 -6.72
C TYR A 2 -20.65 -50.51 -8.06
N GLN A 3 -21.65 -49.74 -8.48
CA GLN A 3 -22.47 -50.03 -9.66
C GLN A 3 -21.66 -50.03 -10.97
N GLU A 4 -20.58 -49.23 -11.04
CA GLU A 4 -19.68 -49.19 -12.19
C GLU A 4 -18.83 -50.47 -12.30
N TYR A 5 -18.29 -50.95 -11.17
CA TYR A 5 -17.54 -52.21 -11.12
C TYR A 5 -18.45 -53.42 -11.38
N MET A 6 -19.70 -53.40 -10.89
CA MET A 6 -20.68 -54.43 -11.21
C MET A 6 -21.04 -54.46 -12.70
N ASN A 7 -21.15 -53.29 -13.34
CA ASN A 7 -21.36 -53.20 -14.79
C ASN A 7 -20.15 -53.69 -15.59
N GLN A 8 -18.93 -53.41 -15.13
CA GLN A 8 -17.68 -53.91 -15.74
C GLN A 8 -17.56 -55.43 -15.59
N LEU A 9 -17.93 -55.98 -14.43
CA LEU A 9 -17.99 -57.42 -14.21
C LEU A 9 -19.07 -58.09 -15.07
N GLN A 10 -20.26 -57.49 -15.17
CA GLN A 10 -21.30 -58.00 -16.05
C GLN A 10 -20.87 -57.98 -17.53
N ALA A 11 -20.16 -56.93 -17.96
CA ALA A 11 -19.62 -56.83 -19.31
C ALA A 11 -18.51 -57.86 -19.59
N SER A 12 -17.69 -58.22 -18.59
CA SER A 12 -16.66 -59.25 -18.73
C SER A 12 -17.21 -60.67 -18.75
N LEU A 13 -18.37 -60.91 -18.11
CA LEU A 13 -19.06 -62.21 -18.07
C LEU A 13 -19.96 -62.48 -19.29
N THR A 14 -20.50 -61.44 -19.92
CA THR A 14 -21.42 -61.56 -21.09
C THR A 14 -20.86 -62.35 -22.29
N PRO A 15 -19.57 -62.25 -22.66
CA PRO A 15 -19.02 -63.01 -23.79
C PRO A 15 -18.62 -64.46 -23.46
N MET A 16 -18.71 -64.90 -22.20
CA MET A 16 -18.26 -66.25 -21.78
C MET A 16 -19.27 -67.34 -22.17
N GLY A 17 -18.77 -68.52 -22.55
CA GLY A 17 -19.62 -69.66 -22.94
C GLY A 17 -20.35 -70.31 -21.76
N SER A 18 -21.41 -71.10 -22.03
CA SER A 18 -22.16 -71.80 -20.97
C SER A 18 -21.31 -72.75 -20.12
N ASP A 19 -20.25 -73.32 -20.68
CA ASP A 19 -19.38 -74.25 -19.96
C ASP A 19 -18.37 -73.50 -19.08
N GLU A 20 -17.86 -72.36 -19.56
CA GLU A 20 -16.98 -71.45 -18.80
C GLU A 20 -17.71 -70.77 -17.64
N LEU A 21 -18.97 -70.36 -17.84
CA LEU A 21 -19.82 -69.80 -16.80
C LEU A 21 -20.17 -70.83 -15.72
N LYS A 22 -20.38 -72.10 -16.10
CA LYS A 22 -20.59 -73.20 -15.13
C LYS A 22 -19.32 -73.51 -14.36
N GLU A 23 -18.16 -73.41 -15.00
CA GLU A 23 -16.88 -73.60 -14.33
C GLU A 23 -16.60 -72.48 -13.32
N LEU A 24 -16.90 -71.23 -13.71
CA LEU A 24 -16.79 -70.07 -12.84
C LEU A 24 -17.76 -70.12 -11.65
N LEU A 25 -18.98 -70.64 -11.86
CA LEU A 25 -19.97 -70.81 -10.79
C LEU A 25 -19.58 -71.92 -9.78
N ASN A 26 -18.83 -72.93 -10.23
CA ASN A 26 -18.44 -74.07 -9.40
C ASN A 26 -17.03 -73.93 -8.80
N ASN A 27 -16.33 -72.83 -9.07
CA ASN A 27 -14.99 -72.58 -8.57
C ASN A 27 -14.85 -71.14 -8.06
N ASP A 28 -14.99 -70.99 -6.75
CA ASP A 28 -14.92 -69.69 -6.06
C ASP A 28 -13.59 -68.96 -6.31
N ASP A 29 -12.47 -69.69 -6.42
CA ASP A 29 -11.15 -69.08 -6.67
C ASP A 29 -11.10 -68.37 -8.04
N LYS A 30 -11.72 -68.96 -9.07
CA LYS A 30 -11.80 -68.36 -10.41
C LYS A 30 -12.72 -67.15 -10.43
N LEU A 31 -13.78 -67.17 -9.61
CA LEU A 31 -14.68 -66.04 -9.47
C LEU A 31 -13.98 -64.86 -8.78
N ASP A 32 -13.19 -65.14 -7.74
CA ASP A 32 -12.37 -64.14 -7.04
C ASP A 32 -11.32 -63.52 -7.97
N GLU A 33 -10.65 -64.32 -8.82
CA GLU A 33 -9.72 -63.80 -9.84
C GLU A 33 -10.41 -62.82 -10.81
N LYS A 34 -11.64 -63.11 -11.22
CA LYS A 34 -12.42 -62.22 -12.11
C LYS A 34 -12.84 -60.91 -11.42
N VAL A 35 -13.17 -60.98 -10.13
CA VAL A 35 -13.44 -59.78 -9.31
C VAL A 35 -12.16 -58.96 -9.14
N ASP A 36 -11.02 -59.60 -8.90
CA ASP A 36 -9.73 -58.95 -8.77
C ASP A 36 -9.26 -58.24 -10.05
N GLU A 37 -9.56 -58.81 -11.22
CA GLU A 37 -9.32 -58.20 -12.53
C GLU A 37 -10.07 -56.86 -12.67
N VAL A 38 -11.36 -56.84 -12.31
CA VAL A 38 -12.19 -55.60 -12.33
C VAL A 38 -11.70 -54.58 -11.29
N LEU A 39 -11.23 -55.04 -10.13
CA LEU A 39 -10.71 -54.17 -9.07
C LEU A 39 -9.27 -53.70 -9.32
N GLN A 40 -8.53 -54.28 -10.27
CA GLN A 40 -7.17 -53.90 -10.60
C GLN A 40 -7.06 -52.45 -11.08
N GLY A 41 -8.04 -51.97 -11.86
CA GLY A 41 -8.12 -50.56 -12.29
C GLY A 41 -8.22 -49.60 -11.10
N LEU A 42 -9.06 -49.93 -10.11
CA LEU A 42 -9.19 -49.17 -8.88
C LEU A 42 -7.91 -49.22 -8.02
N ARG A 43 -7.24 -50.38 -7.94
CA ARG A 43 -5.93 -50.51 -7.26
C ARG A 43 -4.87 -49.63 -7.92
N THR A 44 -4.86 -49.57 -9.25
CA THR A 44 -3.92 -48.72 -10.02
C THR A 44 -4.22 -47.23 -9.82
N GLN A 45 -5.49 -46.84 -9.90
CA GLN A 45 -5.92 -45.47 -9.62
C GLN A 45 -5.57 -45.05 -8.18
N LYS A 46 -5.79 -45.94 -7.21
CA LYS A 46 -5.39 -45.73 -5.81
C LYS A 46 -3.90 -45.45 -5.73
N THR A 47 -3.04 -46.31 -6.30
CA THR A 47 -1.59 -46.11 -6.29
C THR A 47 -1.19 -44.79 -6.94
N SER A 48 -1.76 -44.45 -8.10
CA SER A 48 -1.50 -43.17 -8.78
C SER A 48 -1.85 -41.97 -7.91
N VAL A 49 -3.00 -41.99 -7.21
CA VAL A 49 -3.40 -40.91 -6.30
C VAL A 49 -2.47 -40.82 -5.09
N PHE A 50 -2.00 -41.95 -4.56
CA PHE A 50 -1.02 -41.97 -3.46
C PHE A 50 0.33 -41.38 -3.90
N GLU A 51 0.81 -41.74 -5.09
CA GLU A 51 2.04 -41.20 -5.66
C GLU A 51 1.91 -39.69 -5.92
N ASP A 52 0.80 -39.24 -6.49
CA ASP A 52 0.51 -37.83 -6.73
C ASP A 52 0.42 -37.04 -5.42
N ASN A 53 -0.26 -37.58 -4.42
CA ASN A 53 -0.39 -36.96 -3.10
C ASN A 53 0.99 -36.84 -2.43
N ARG A 54 1.79 -37.92 -2.49
CA ARG A 54 3.15 -37.95 -1.96
C ARG A 54 4.04 -36.90 -2.64
N SER A 55 4.06 -36.86 -3.97
CA SER A 55 4.84 -35.85 -4.72
C SER A 55 4.40 -34.42 -4.38
N ARG A 56 3.10 -34.18 -4.20
CA ARG A 56 2.58 -32.87 -3.78
C ARG A 56 3.00 -32.51 -2.36
N ALA A 57 2.94 -33.47 -1.44
CA ALA A 57 3.35 -33.27 -0.06
C ALA A 57 4.86 -32.98 0.04
N GLU A 58 5.69 -33.75 -0.66
CA GLU A 58 7.14 -33.53 -0.73
C GLU A 58 7.46 -32.13 -1.29
N ARG A 59 6.85 -31.74 -2.41
CA ARG A 59 7.03 -30.38 -2.97
C ARG A 59 6.51 -29.26 -2.06
N ASN A 60 5.52 -29.53 -1.21
CA ASN A 60 5.01 -28.54 -0.26
C ASN A 60 6.01 -28.35 0.89
N ILE A 61 6.51 -29.45 1.45
CA ILE A 61 7.53 -29.45 2.50
C ILE A 61 8.82 -28.75 2.00
N GLU A 62 9.23 -28.99 0.76
CA GLU A 62 10.40 -28.32 0.16
C GLU A 62 10.23 -26.80 0.01
N ARG A 63 8.99 -26.32 -0.15
CA ARG A 63 8.68 -24.88 -0.31
C ARG A 63 8.49 -24.15 1.01
N GLU A 64 8.15 -24.88 2.08
CA GLU A 64 7.99 -24.32 3.41
C GLU A 64 9.18 -23.44 3.87
N PRO A 65 10.46 -23.87 3.79
CA PRO A 65 11.58 -23.03 4.21
C PRO A 65 11.69 -21.73 3.40
N GLN A 66 11.46 -21.79 2.08
CA GLN A 66 11.47 -20.60 1.22
C GLN A 66 10.38 -19.61 1.61
N ILE A 67 9.18 -20.11 1.96
CA ILE A 67 8.08 -19.27 2.44
C ILE A 67 8.43 -18.63 3.78
N ILE A 68 9.06 -19.37 4.70
CA ILE A 68 9.50 -18.84 5.99
C ILE A 68 10.54 -17.73 5.80
N GLU A 69 11.55 -17.95 4.96
CA GLU A 69 12.57 -16.93 4.64
C GLU A 69 11.95 -15.68 4.03
N LEU A 70 11.09 -15.83 3.02
CA LEU A 70 10.41 -14.69 2.38
C LEU A 70 9.51 -13.92 3.37
N ARG A 71 8.83 -14.62 4.28
CA ARG A 71 8.05 -13.97 5.34
C ARG A 71 8.94 -13.22 6.32
N GLY A 72 10.12 -13.76 6.64
CA GLY A 72 11.14 -13.08 7.45
C GLY A 72 11.61 -11.79 6.80
N HIS A 73 12.05 -11.85 5.54
CA HIS A 73 12.47 -10.66 4.78
C HIS A 73 11.36 -9.62 4.64
N LEU A 74 10.12 -10.05 4.43
CA LEU A 74 8.99 -9.12 4.38
C LEU A 74 8.73 -8.46 5.75
N ALA A 75 8.89 -9.19 6.85
CA ALA A 75 8.78 -8.64 8.19
C ALA A 75 9.88 -7.60 8.45
N GLU A 76 11.15 -7.93 8.15
CA GLU A 76 12.28 -7.00 8.25
C GLU A 76 12.04 -5.72 7.44
N LEU A 77 11.68 -5.85 6.16
CA LEU A 77 11.43 -4.70 5.29
C LEU A 77 10.25 -3.84 5.79
N SER A 78 9.21 -4.49 6.34
CA SER A 78 8.08 -3.77 6.93
C SER A 78 8.47 -2.99 8.19
N GLU A 79 9.41 -3.51 8.97
CA GLU A 79 9.95 -2.88 10.17
C GLU A 79 10.88 -1.71 9.79
N GLU A 80 11.76 -1.88 8.81
CA GLU A 80 12.56 -0.80 8.24
C GLU A 80 11.67 0.33 7.69
N GLY A 81 10.59 -0.03 6.97
CA GLY A 81 9.61 0.94 6.49
C GLY A 81 8.95 1.71 7.64
N ARG A 82 8.57 1.00 8.71
CA ARG A 82 7.94 1.60 9.92
C ARG A 82 8.90 2.53 10.65
N THR A 83 10.15 2.12 10.87
CA THR A 83 11.17 2.93 11.56
C THR A 83 11.51 4.18 10.74
N ARG A 84 11.65 4.06 9.42
CA ARG A 84 11.90 5.19 8.53
C ARG A 84 10.72 6.16 8.50
N CYS A 85 9.49 5.65 8.47
CA CYS A 85 8.28 6.46 8.57
C CYS A 85 8.22 7.23 9.89
N SER A 86 8.50 6.55 11.01
CA SER A 86 8.59 7.17 12.33
C SER A 86 9.64 8.28 12.38
N SER A 87 10.84 8.04 11.82
CA SER A 87 11.91 9.06 11.76
C SER A 87 11.53 10.25 10.89
N VAL A 88 10.84 10.04 9.77
CA VAL A 88 10.31 11.14 8.94
C VAL A 88 9.26 11.93 9.70
N GLN A 89 8.36 11.26 10.41
CA GLN A 89 7.32 11.91 11.20
C GLN A 89 7.90 12.73 12.36
N GLU A 90 8.92 12.21 13.05
CA GLU A 90 9.66 12.93 14.08
C GLU A 90 10.31 14.20 13.51
N LYS A 91 11.04 14.09 12.39
CA LYS A 91 11.65 15.25 11.71
C LYS A 91 10.60 16.27 11.26
N LEU A 92 9.44 15.82 10.80
CA LEU A 92 8.34 16.71 10.42
C LEU A 92 7.79 17.43 11.65
N SER A 93 7.61 16.72 12.78
CA SER A 93 7.17 17.35 14.03
C SER A 93 8.19 18.36 14.56
N GLU A 94 9.48 18.06 14.54
CA GLU A 94 10.54 19.01 14.91
C GLU A 94 10.54 20.25 14.00
N LEU A 95 10.36 20.06 12.69
CA LEU A 95 10.29 21.18 11.75
C LEU A 95 9.06 22.05 12.05
N LYS A 96 7.92 21.42 12.34
CA LYS A 96 6.69 22.12 12.71
C LYS A 96 6.89 22.91 14.01
N GLU A 97 7.53 22.33 15.02
CA GLU A 97 7.86 23.00 16.28
C GLU A 97 8.81 24.19 16.06
N LYS A 98 9.92 23.98 15.32
CA LYS A 98 10.89 25.03 14.99
C LYS A 98 10.27 26.17 14.17
N SER A 99 9.32 25.86 13.30
CA SER A 99 8.55 26.87 12.55
C SER A 99 7.46 27.57 13.36
N GLY A 100 7.24 27.16 14.62
CA GLY A 100 6.16 27.68 15.46
C GLY A 100 4.75 27.43 14.90
N GLY A 101 4.62 26.50 13.95
CA GLY A 101 3.38 26.29 13.19
C GLY A 101 2.98 27.44 12.27
N VAL A 102 3.83 28.45 12.08
CA VAL A 102 3.54 29.61 11.23
C VAL A 102 4.02 29.32 9.82
N GLY A 103 3.08 29.11 8.89
CA GLY A 103 3.40 28.96 7.48
C GLY A 103 4.10 30.20 6.91
N PRO A 104 4.83 30.07 5.79
CA PRO A 104 5.50 31.21 5.16
C PRO A 104 4.51 32.30 4.73
N GLU A 105 3.31 31.93 4.27
CA GLU A 105 2.22 32.87 3.99
C GLU A 105 1.78 33.65 5.23
N THR A 106 1.57 32.97 6.36
CA THR A 106 1.19 33.62 7.62
C THR A 106 2.30 34.55 8.13
N SER A 107 3.56 34.11 8.04
CA SER A 107 4.72 34.92 8.42
C SER A 107 4.84 36.19 7.56
N LEU A 108 4.59 36.09 6.24
CA LEU A 108 4.57 37.25 5.35
C LEU A 108 3.46 38.22 5.72
N ALA A 109 2.25 37.72 5.99
CA ALA A 109 1.11 38.56 6.39
C ALA A 109 1.40 39.31 7.69
N LEU A 110 1.92 38.62 8.72
CA LEU A 110 2.31 39.25 9.99
C LEU A 110 3.39 40.33 9.79
N LEU A 111 4.37 40.08 8.93
CA LEU A 111 5.43 41.03 8.64
C LEU A 111 4.91 42.27 7.88
N GLN A 112 3.96 42.09 6.97
CA GLN A 112 3.28 43.20 6.28
C GLN A 112 2.45 44.03 7.26
N THR A 113 1.68 43.41 8.14
CA THR A 113 0.94 44.11 9.20
C THR A 113 1.88 44.90 10.09
N ALA A 114 2.97 44.29 10.59
CA ALA A 114 3.95 44.98 11.42
C ALA A 114 4.72 46.10 10.68
N ALA A 115 4.79 46.05 9.35
CA ALA A 115 5.33 47.15 8.54
C ALA A 115 4.35 48.31 8.45
N SER A 116 3.07 48.03 8.20
CA SER A 116 1.99 49.02 8.17
C SER A 116 1.79 49.71 9.52
N GLU A 117 1.80 48.95 10.63
CA GLU A 117 1.72 49.49 12.00
C GLU A 117 2.88 50.44 12.30
N SER A 118 4.11 50.09 11.88
CA SER A 118 5.25 51.00 12.04
C SER A 118 5.17 52.23 11.12
N GLU A 119 4.56 52.11 9.95
CA GLU A 119 4.31 53.26 9.08
C GLU A 119 3.33 54.23 9.76
N GLU A 120 2.21 53.73 10.27
CA GLU A 120 1.23 54.50 11.04
C GLU A 120 1.85 55.16 12.27
N GLN A 121 2.65 54.44 13.06
CA GLN A 121 3.37 55.01 14.21
C GLN A 121 4.28 56.17 13.81
N THR A 122 4.98 56.05 12.67
CA THR A 122 5.82 57.15 12.17
C THR A 122 5.01 58.35 11.70
N GLU A 123 3.81 58.13 11.15
CA GLU A 123 2.89 59.21 10.78
C GLU A 123 2.29 59.91 12.01
N GLU A 124 1.97 59.17 13.07
CA GLU A 124 1.55 59.75 14.34
C GLU A 124 2.63 60.61 14.97
N MET A 125 3.89 60.19 14.93
CA MET A 125 5.03 61.01 15.40
C MET A 125 5.15 62.31 14.61
N ILE A 126 4.95 62.26 13.28
CA ILE A 126 4.94 63.47 12.44
C ILE A 126 3.79 64.40 12.85
N LYS A 127 2.59 63.87 13.10
CA LYS A 127 1.44 64.68 13.56
C LYS A 127 1.72 65.35 14.90
N LYS A 128 2.19 64.59 15.91
CA LYS A 128 2.54 65.14 17.24
C LYS A 128 3.61 66.23 17.15
N PHE A 129 4.58 66.07 16.26
CA PHE A 129 5.58 67.12 16.01
C PHE A 129 4.97 68.38 15.40
N ASN A 130 4.07 68.25 14.41
CA ASN A 130 3.37 69.38 13.80
C ASN A 130 2.44 70.11 14.78
N ASP A 131 1.83 69.37 15.69
CA ASP A 131 0.96 69.91 16.76
C ASP A 131 1.78 70.54 17.91
N SER A 132 3.12 70.53 17.83
CA SER A 132 4.06 71.02 18.85
C SER A 132 4.03 70.25 20.18
N ASP A 133 3.46 69.03 20.18
CA ASP A 133 3.43 68.12 21.33
C ASP A 133 4.76 67.37 21.54
N LEU A 134 5.66 67.41 20.55
CA LEU A 134 6.96 66.74 20.57
C LEU A 134 8.11 67.72 20.26
N GLY A 135 9.15 67.73 21.09
CA GLY A 135 10.35 68.54 20.86
C GLY A 135 11.20 68.03 19.70
N VAL A 136 11.96 68.93 19.05
CA VAL A 136 12.77 68.62 17.85
C VAL A 136 13.78 67.49 18.09
N GLU A 137 14.50 67.52 19.21
CA GLU A 137 15.54 66.51 19.51
C GLU A 137 14.92 65.12 19.73
N ALA A 138 13.84 65.04 20.51
CA ALA A 138 13.10 63.81 20.75
C ALA A 138 12.47 63.26 19.46
N PHE A 139 11.94 64.15 18.61
CA PHE A 139 11.42 63.76 17.30
C PHE A 139 12.50 63.11 16.45
N LEU A 140 13.66 63.73 16.31
CA LEU A 140 14.74 63.20 15.47
C LEU A 140 15.23 61.84 15.95
N GLU A 141 15.39 61.65 17.26
CA GLU A 141 15.85 60.37 17.81
C GLU A 141 14.83 59.24 17.57
N GLU A 142 13.57 59.45 17.96
CA GLU A 142 12.52 58.43 17.87
C GLU A 142 12.08 58.16 16.43
N PHE A 143 11.91 59.22 15.63
CA PHE A 143 11.45 59.11 14.24
C PHE A 143 12.48 58.39 13.38
N LEU A 144 13.77 58.74 13.47
CA LEU A 144 14.80 58.08 12.65
C LEU A 144 14.93 56.59 13.00
N ALA A 145 14.88 56.24 14.28
CA ALA A 145 14.92 54.85 14.73
C ALA A 145 13.69 54.06 14.26
N SER A 146 12.49 54.62 14.38
CA SER A 146 11.25 53.98 13.95
C SER A 146 11.14 53.87 12.43
N ARG A 147 11.49 54.94 11.70
CA ARG A 147 11.47 54.95 10.22
C ARG A 147 12.46 53.96 9.62
N ARG A 148 13.64 53.80 10.24
CA ARG A 148 14.60 52.74 9.88
C ARG A 148 13.97 51.36 10.04
N THR A 149 13.30 51.11 11.16
CA THR A 149 12.64 49.84 11.46
C THR A 149 11.52 49.54 10.46
N MET A 150 10.68 50.53 10.15
CA MET A 150 9.63 50.42 9.14
C MET A 150 10.21 50.04 7.76
N HIS A 151 11.22 50.76 7.28
CA HIS A 151 11.84 50.45 5.98
C HIS A 151 12.46 49.05 5.95
N LEU A 152 13.10 48.61 7.04
CA LEU A 152 13.62 47.26 7.16
C LEU A 152 12.51 46.20 7.12
N ARG A 153 11.38 46.40 7.81
CA ARG A 153 10.24 45.47 7.77
C ARG A 153 9.64 45.39 6.36
N ARG A 154 9.44 46.54 5.71
CA ARG A 154 8.94 46.63 4.33
C ARG A 154 9.85 45.91 3.34
N LEU A 155 11.16 46.14 3.42
CA LEU A 155 12.14 45.46 2.57
C LEU A 155 12.15 43.95 2.80
N LYS A 156 12.10 43.51 4.07
CA LYS A 156 12.03 42.09 4.41
C LYS A 156 10.76 41.43 3.87
N ALA A 157 9.61 42.10 3.94
CA ALA A 157 8.35 41.61 3.38
C ALA A 157 8.42 41.46 1.85
N GLU A 158 8.96 42.46 1.14
CA GLU A 158 9.17 42.40 -0.31
C GLU A 158 10.10 41.24 -0.70
N LYS A 159 11.24 41.09 -0.01
CA LYS A 159 12.18 40.01 -0.29
C LYS A 159 11.62 38.63 0.01
N MET A 160 10.83 38.50 1.08
CA MET A 160 10.13 37.26 1.38
C MET A 160 9.11 36.93 0.29
N GLN A 161 8.35 37.92 -0.20
CA GLN A 161 7.43 37.73 -1.31
C GLN A 161 8.14 37.28 -2.60
N ASP A 162 9.31 37.86 -2.92
CA ASP A 162 10.12 37.45 -4.06
C ASP A 162 10.61 36.00 -3.94
N LEU A 163 11.07 35.60 -2.75
CA LEU A 163 11.50 34.21 -2.50
C LEU A 163 10.35 33.22 -2.69
N MET A 164 9.17 33.55 -2.16
CA MET A 164 7.97 32.72 -2.32
C MET A 164 7.53 32.61 -3.80
N ARG A 165 7.65 33.70 -4.58
CA ARG A 165 7.37 33.69 -6.03
C ARG A 165 8.35 32.79 -6.78
N LYS A 166 9.64 32.89 -6.47
CA LYS A 166 10.69 32.04 -7.06
C LYS A 166 10.50 30.56 -6.73
N GLN A 167 10.01 30.25 -5.53
CA GLN A 167 9.72 28.86 -5.16
C GLN A 167 8.51 28.27 -5.92
N ARG A 168 7.52 29.10 -6.24
CA ARG A 168 6.34 28.70 -7.05
C ARG A 168 6.68 28.57 -8.53
N GLN A 169 7.63 29.38 -9.02
CA GLN A 169 8.22 29.24 -10.34
C GLN A 169 9.29 28.15 -10.26
N GLY A 170 8.88 26.88 -10.33
CA GLY A 170 9.79 25.74 -10.43
C GLY A 170 10.87 25.93 -11.52
N PRO A 171 11.90 25.08 -11.55
CA PRO A 171 13.03 25.25 -12.48
C PRO A 171 12.52 25.43 -13.92
N PRO A 172 13.20 26.25 -14.75
CA PRO A 172 12.81 26.44 -16.13
C PRO A 172 12.69 25.08 -16.82
N PRO A 173 11.77 24.92 -17.80
CA PRO A 173 11.46 23.62 -18.43
C PRO A 173 12.63 22.98 -19.19
N ASN A 174 13.84 23.57 -19.12
CA ASN A 174 15.03 23.15 -19.85
C ASN A 174 16.18 22.65 -18.95
N ALA A 175 15.97 22.48 -17.65
CA ALA A 175 16.91 21.73 -16.82
C ALA A 175 16.52 20.25 -16.86
N SER A 176 16.97 19.56 -17.90
CA SER A 176 16.95 18.10 -17.99
C SER A 176 17.74 17.49 -16.84
N LEU A 177 17.06 17.17 -15.73
CA LEU A 177 17.56 16.20 -14.76
C LEU A 177 17.61 14.83 -15.44
N PRO A 178 18.62 13.98 -15.16
CA PRO A 178 18.58 12.60 -15.59
C PRO A 178 17.40 11.94 -14.87
N THR A 179 16.39 11.55 -15.63
CA THR A 179 15.33 10.66 -15.21
C THR A 179 15.96 9.35 -14.74
N TYR A 180 16.19 9.21 -13.44
CA TYR A 180 16.31 7.89 -12.84
C TYR A 180 14.95 7.21 -12.96
N GLY A 181 15.00 5.98 -13.49
CA GLY A 181 13.88 5.33 -14.14
C GLY A 181 12.69 4.99 -13.24
N ASN A 182 11.54 4.87 -13.91
CA ASN A 182 10.38 4.05 -13.59
C ASN A 182 9.95 3.99 -12.11
N LEU A 183 9.23 5.03 -11.69
CA LEU A 183 8.13 4.84 -10.75
C LEU A 183 6.83 4.75 -11.57
N PRO A 184 6.07 3.64 -11.53
CA PRO A 184 4.74 3.63 -12.10
C PRO A 184 3.85 4.54 -11.25
N SER A 185 3.48 5.69 -11.81
CA SER A 185 2.35 6.48 -11.36
C SER A 185 1.08 5.68 -11.69
N GLY A 186 0.57 4.95 -10.71
CA GLY A 186 -0.68 4.20 -10.79
C GLY A 186 -1.43 4.37 -9.47
N GLY A 187 -2.43 5.26 -9.46
CA GLY A 187 -3.26 5.53 -8.29
C GLY A 187 -3.95 4.26 -7.77
N PHE A 188 -3.97 4.13 -6.45
CA PHE A 188 -4.44 2.96 -5.71
C PHE A 188 -5.95 3.02 -5.38
N TYR A 189 -6.78 3.56 -6.27
CA TYR A 189 -8.23 3.58 -6.10
C TYR A 189 -8.93 3.15 -7.39
N PRO A 190 -9.70 2.04 -7.40
CA PRO A 190 -10.55 1.73 -8.54
C PRO A 190 -11.77 2.65 -8.49
N SER A 191 -11.85 3.53 -9.49
CA SER A 191 -13.06 4.28 -9.84
C SER A 191 -14.14 3.29 -10.29
N ALA A 192 -15.36 3.46 -9.77
CA ALA A 192 -16.53 2.72 -10.18
C ALA A 192 -16.99 3.19 -11.57
N GLY A 193 -16.80 2.34 -12.58
CA GLY A 193 -17.34 2.60 -13.93
C GLY A 193 -16.59 1.84 -15.01
N GLY A 194 -17.04 0.63 -15.32
CA GLY A 194 -16.47 -0.17 -16.42
C GLY A 194 -16.67 -1.66 -16.21
N SER A 195 -17.72 -2.20 -16.81
CA SER A 195 -18.04 -3.63 -16.86
C SER A 195 -16.91 -4.46 -17.47
N ALA A 196 -16.30 -5.34 -16.68
CA ALA A 196 -15.46 -6.44 -17.16
C ALA A 196 -16.04 -7.78 -16.64
N PRO A 197 -16.04 -8.86 -17.45
CA PRO A 197 -16.71 -10.10 -17.13
C PRO A 197 -15.83 -10.94 -16.18
N TYR A 198 -16.32 -11.23 -14.98
CA TYR A 198 -15.71 -12.24 -14.10
C TYR A 198 -16.09 -13.65 -14.58
N PRO A 199 -15.15 -14.62 -14.56
CA PRO A 199 -15.47 -16.02 -14.76
C PRO A 199 -16.21 -16.54 -13.51
N MET A 200 -17.53 -16.48 -13.56
CA MET A 200 -18.41 -17.20 -12.64
C MET A 200 -18.44 -18.67 -13.04
N MET A 201 -17.63 -19.53 -12.43
CA MET A 201 -17.97 -20.95 -12.16
C MET A 201 -16.85 -21.65 -11.40
N GLY A 202 -17.04 -21.86 -10.09
CA GLY A 202 -16.21 -22.72 -9.25
C GLY A 202 -16.86 -22.91 -7.87
N PRO A 203 -16.89 -24.13 -7.28
CA PRO A 203 -17.66 -24.39 -6.06
C PRO A 203 -17.20 -23.55 -4.86
N LEU A 204 -18.16 -22.91 -4.18
CA LEU A 204 -17.94 -22.16 -2.94
C LEU A 204 -17.40 -23.09 -1.84
N MET A 205 -16.18 -22.83 -1.36
CA MET A 205 -15.66 -23.44 -0.14
C MET A 205 -16.39 -22.83 1.08
N PRO A 206 -16.89 -23.64 2.04
CA PRO A 206 -17.54 -23.12 3.24
C PRO A 206 -16.53 -22.36 4.12
N MET A 207 -16.85 -21.11 4.46
CA MET A 207 -16.07 -20.30 5.39
C MET A 207 -16.33 -20.77 6.84
N PRO A 208 -15.30 -20.91 7.70
CA PRO A 208 -15.50 -21.23 9.11
C PRO A 208 -16.12 -20.05 9.88
N PRO A 209 -17.02 -20.30 10.85
CA PRO A 209 -17.72 -19.24 11.57
C PRO A 209 -16.79 -18.48 12.52
N PRO A 210 -17.02 -17.17 12.73
CA PRO A 210 -16.24 -16.35 13.65
C PRO A 210 -16.45 -16.77 15.11
N THR A 211 -15.35 -16.93 15.84
CA THR A 211 -15.33 -17.19 17.28
C THR A 211 -15.92 -16.01 18.04
N ARG A 212 -16.95 -16.27 18.86
CA ARG A 212 -17.50 -15.26 19.78
C ARG A 212 -16.58 -15.11 21.00
N PRO A 213 -16.33 -13.88 21.47
CA PRO A 213 -15.66 -13.66 22.75
C PRO A 213 -16.58 -14.00 23.93
N TYR A 214 -15.99 -14.63 24.95
CA TYR A 214 -16.54 -14.71 26.31
C TYR A 214 -16.22 -13.42 27.08
#